data_AF-A0A955U3Q2-F1
#
_entry.id   AF-A0A955U3Q2-F1
#
_cell.length_a   1.000
_cell.length_b   1.000
_cell.length_c   1.000
_cell.angle_alpha   90.00
_cell.angle_beta   90.00
_cell.angle_gamma   90.00
#
_symmetry.space_group_name_H-M   'P 1'
#
loop_
_entity.id
_entity.type
_entity.pdbx_description
1 polymer ?
#
loop_
_entity_poly.entity_id
_entity_poly.type
_entity_poly.pdbx_seq_one_letter_code
_entity_poly.pdbx_strand_id
1 'polypeptide(L)'
;MPRSLRWLPLLALTLASCAYVTRGEYLQYWDEDGDGWPLEDDCDPTDPDVYPYAPDPRGDGCNSDCGTEPDADGDDWPDAADCGPNDPDIHPCSNAEVAGDGVDHDCDGEDGIRTEPCSQADPDFPDVAPLTCRVGQEGG
;
A
#
# COMPACT_ATOMS: atom_id res chain seq x y z
N MET A 1 78.08 13.71 -7.73
CA MET A 1 76.66 13.93 -8.10
C MET A 1 76.41 13.20 -9.42
N PRO A 2 75.28 12.50 -9.68
CA PRO A 2 73.97 12.60 -9.05
C PRO A 2 73.29 11.27 -8.61
N ARG A 3 72.41 11.43 -7.60
CA ARG A 3 71.09 10.78 -7.38
C ARG A 3 70.98 9.26 -7.57
N SER A 4 71.19 8.51 -6.48
CA SER A 4 70.51 7.23 -6.28
C SER A 4 69.01 7.49 -6.05
N LEU A 5 68.23 7.16 -7.07
CA LEU A 5 66.78 7.31 -7.10
C LEU A 5 66.19 6.32 -6.09
N ARG A 6 65.65 6.83 -4.98
CA ARG A 6 64.84 6.05 -4.04
C ARG A 6 63.54 5.69 -4.75
N TRP A 7 63.48 4.48 -5.29
CA TRP A 7 62.22 3.85 -5.69
C TRP A 7 61.42 3.57 -4.41
N LEU A 8 60.61 4.54 -3.99
CA LEU A 8 59.48 4.25 -3.10
C LEU A 8 58.58 3.27 -3.87
N PRO A 9 58.32 2.06 -3.34
CA PRO A 9 57.32 1.19 -3.93
C PRO A 9 55.95 1.82 -3.63
N LEU A 10 55.52 2.73 -4.49
CA LEU A 10 54.18 3.32 -4.53
C LEU A 10 53.14 2.30 -5.04
N LEU A 11 53.24 1.05 -4.59
CA LEU A 11 52.46 -0.05 -5.14
C LEU A 11 51.94 -0.96 -4.01
N ALA A 12 51.09 -0.43 -3.14
CA ALA A 12 50.40 -1.27 -2.15
C ALA A 12 49.10 -0.68 -1.59
N LEU A 13 48.34 0.14 -2.34
CA LEU A 13 47.13 0.75 -1.76
C LEU A 13 45.99 1.03 -2.75
N THR A 14 45.66 0.09 -3.64
CA THR A 14 44.54 0.30 -4.60
C THR A 14 43.56 -0.87 -4.71
N LEU A 15 43.51 -1.82 -3.78
CA LEU A 15 42.67 -3.03 -3.91
C LEU A 15 41.60 -3.21 -2.82
N ALA A 16 41.00 -2.13 -2.32
CA ALA A 16 39.84 -2.27 -1.45
C ALA A 16 38.81 -1.16 -1.72
N SER A 17 38.28 -1.11 -2.94
CA SER A 17 37.12 -0.28 -3.27
C SER A 17 35.93 -1.16 -3.64
N CYS A 18 35.53 -2.05 -2.72
CA CYS A 18 34.11 -2.38 -2.66
C CYS A 18 33.44 -1.16 -2.04
N ALA A 19 32.60 -0.46 -2.80
CA ALA A 19 31.76 0.58 -2.21
C ALA A 19 30.82 -0.11 -1.21
N TYR A 20 30.95 0.24 0.07
CA TYR A 20 30.06 -0.23 1.12
C TYR A 20 28.90 0.75 1.20
N VAL A 21 27.69 0.29 0.95
CA VAL A 21 26.45 1.03 1.22
C VAL A 21 25.98 0.63 2.61
N THR A 22 25.83 1.61 3.50
CA THR A 22 25.26 1.38 4.83
C THR A 22 23.76 1.11 4.71
N ARG A 23 23.16 0.43 5.70
CA ARG A 23 21.69 0.28 5.75
C ARG A 23 20.98 1.64 5.71
N GLY A 24 21.52 2.66 6.39
CA GLY A 24 20.92 3.99 6.39
C GLY A 24 20.97 4.67 5.02
N GLU A 25 22.07 4.50 4.28
CA GLU A 25 22.16 4.96 2.88
C GLU A 25 21.24 4.14 1.96
N TYR A 26 21.10 2.83 2.18
CA TYR A 26 20.14 2.02 1.43
C TYR A 26 18.72 2.53 1.61
N LEU A 27 18.24 2.63 2.86
CA LEU A 27 16.88 3.06 3.18
C LEU A 27 16.59 4.45 2.60
N GLN A 28 17.48 5.42 2.82
CA GLN A 28 17.30 6.78 2.29
C GLN A 28 17.12 6.85 0.77
N TYR A 29 17.71 5.92 0.00
CA TYR A 29 17.67 5.97 -1.46
C TYR A 29 16.75 4.92 -2.10
N TRP A 30 16.30 3.93 -1.34
CA TRP A 30 15.61 2.76 -1.90
C TRP A 30 14.36 2.34 -1.14
N ASP A 31 14.20 2.69 0.13
CA ASP A 31 13.16 2.15 1.03
C ASP A 31 13.08 3.09 2.25
N GLU A 32 12.40 4.24 2.08
CA GLU A 32 12.52 5.39 2.98
C GLU A 32 11.92 5.12 4.37
N ASP A 33 10.83 4.35 4.43
CA ASP A 33 10.16 3.97 5.67
C ASP A 33 10.59 2.60 6.23
N GLY A 34 11.28 1.77 5.45
CA GLY A 34 11.86 0.51 5.88
C GLY A 34 10.90 -0.68 5.88
N ASP A 35 9.84 -0.63 5.11
CA ASP A 35 8.85 -1.69 4.94
C ASP A 35 9.34 -2.84 4.02
N GLY A 36 10.38 -2.58 3.23
CA GLY A 36 11.01 -3.52 2.32
C GLY A 36 10.55 -3.42 0.86
N TRP A 37 9.71 -2.46 0.52
CA TRP A 37 9.32 -2.13 -0.84
C TRP A 37 10.20 -1.01 -1.42
N PRO A 38 10.57 -1.11 -2.71
CA PRO A 38 11.39 -0.08 -3.32
C PRO A 38 10.57 1.18 -3.60
N LEU A 39 11.16 2.37 -3.44
CA LEU A 39 10.52 3.68 -3.70
C LEU A 39 9.81 3.81 -5.07
N GLU A 40 10.16 2.99 -6.06
CA GLU A 40 9.53 3.02 -7.38
C GLU A 40 8.23 2.23 -7.48
N ASP A 41 8.02 1.28 -6.58
CA ASP A 41 6.83 0.43 -6.50
C ASP A 41 5.92 0.83 -5.32
N ASP A 42 6.46 1.54 -4.33
CA ASP A 42 5.74 2.00 -3.13
C ASP A 42 4.92 3.28 -3.39
N CYS A 43 3.62 3.23 -3.11
CA CYS A 43 2.69 4.33 -3.30
C CYS A 43 2.70 5.39 -2.17
N ASP A 44 3.24 5.07 -1.00
CA ASP A 44 3.59 6.04 0.04
C ASP A 44 4.93 5.70 0.70
N PRO A 45 6.06 6.17 0.13
CA PRO A 45 7.40 5.89 0.66
C PRO A 45 7.70 6.46 2.05
N THR A 46 6.73 7.09 2.70
CA THR A 46 6.86 7.66 4.03
C THR A 46 6.00 6.97 5.08
N ASP A 47 5.24 5.95 4.69
CA ASP A 47 4.29 5.23 5.55
C ASP A 47 4.48 3.71 5.41
N PRO A 48 5.17 3.05 6.37
CA PRO A 48 5.53 1.64 6.26
C PRO A 48 4.33 0.67 6.38
N ASP A 49 3.13 1.20 6.56
CA ASP A 49 1.87 0.46 6.55
C ASP A 49 1.18 0.52 5.17
N VAL A 50 1.70 1.27 4.19
CA VAL A 50 1.17 1.45 2.83
C VAL A 50 2.19 0.95 1.82
N TYR A 51 1.88 -0.15 1.13
CA TYR A 51 2.78 -0.78 0.17
C TYR A 51 2.05 -1.76 -0.75
N PRO A 52 2.64 -2.18 -1.88
CA PRO A 52 1.98 -3.14 -2.76
C PRO A 52 1.55 -4.42 -2.03
N TYR A 53 0.28 -4.78 -2.15
CA TYR A 53 -0.31 -5.95 -1.47
C TYR A 53 -0.29 -5.86 0.06
N ALA A 54 -0.20 -4.66 0.63
CA ALA A 54 -0.44 -4.47 2.05
C ALA A 54 -1.86 -4.90 2.42
N PRO A 55 -2.08 -5.28 3.68
CA PRO A 55 -3.44 -5.42 4.21
C PRO A 55 -4.25 -4.14 4.05
N ASP A 56 -5.43 -4.22 3.43
CA ASP A 56 -6.25 -3.02 3.17
C ASP A 56 -7.70 -3.17 3.67
N PRO A 57 -8.04 -2.70 4.88
CA PRO A 57 -9.41 -2.78 5.38
C PRO A 57 -10.38 -1.95 4.54
N ARG A 58 -11.40 -2.58 3.94
CA ARG A 58 -12.34 -1.88 3.03
C ARG A 58 -13.21 -0.84 3.76
N GLY A 59 -13.41 0.32 3.15
CA GLY A 59 -14.29 1.38 3.65
C GLY A 59 -13.74 2.11 4.87
N ASP A 60 -12.43 2.03 5.14
CA ASP A 60 -11.75 2.92 6.08
C ASP A 60 -11.21 4.20 5.40
N GLY A 61 -11.31 4.29 4.06
CA GLY A 61 -10.87 5.42 3.26
C GLY A 61 -9.35 5.46 3.07
N CYS A 62 -8.70 4.31 3.24
CA CYS A 62 -7.30 4.08 2.98
C CYS A 62 -7.14 3.13 1.79
N ASN A 63 -6.21 3.47 0.89
CA ASN A 63 -5.67 2.53 -0.06
C ASN A 63 -4.26 2.18 0.43
N SER A 64 -4.17 1.11 1.21
CA SER A 64 -2.93 0.64 1.80
C SER A 64 -2.16 -0.26 0.84
N ASP A 65 -2.84 -0.93 -0.09
CA ASP A 65 -2.25 -1.95 -0.96
C ASP A 65 -1.68 -1.43 -2.29
N CYS A 66 -1.76 -0.12 -2.54
CA CYS A 66 -1.43 0.57 -3.79
C CYS A 66 -2.40 0.31 -4.96
N GLY A 67 -3.67 0.00 -4.68
CA GLY A 67 -4.74 -0.14 -5.65
C GLY A 67 -4.54 -1.34 -6.55
N THR A 68 -4.22 -2.50 -5.96
CA THR A 68 -3.95 -3.71 -6.76
C THR A 68 -5.22 -4.32 -7.36
N GLU A 69 -6.37 -3.88 -6.87
CA GLU A 69 -7.69 -4.37 -7.26
C GLU A 69 -8.42 -3.34 -8.13
N PRO A 70 -9.13 -3.77 -9.19
CA PRO A 70 -10.03 -2.89 -9.92
C PRO A 70 -11.18 -2.42 -9.02
N ASP A 71 -11.38 -1.12 -8.97
CA ASP A 71 -12.52 -0.42 -8.35
C ASP A 71 -12.99 0.63 -9.38
N ALA A 72 -14.08 0.32 -10.09
CA ALA A 72 -14.50 1.08 -11.25
C ALA A 72 -15.29 2.36 -10.91
N ASP A 73 -15.94 2.43 -9.77
CA ASP A 73 -16.76 3.55 -9.31
C ASP A 73 -16.15 4.33 -8.12
N GLY A 74 -15.12 3.78 -7.49
CA GLY A 74 -14.27 4.47 -6.52
C GLY A 74 -14.89 4.52 -5.13
N ASP A 75 -15.60 3.48 -4.72
CA ASP A 75 -16.25 3.40 -3.41
C ASP A 75 -15.46 2.60 -2.36
N ASP A 76 -14.21 2.25 -2.67
CA ASP A 76 -13.30 1.51 -1.81
C ASP A 76 -13.70 0.03 -1.64
N TRP A 77 -14.47 -0.50 -2.59
CA TRP A 77 -14.72 -1.92 -2.76
C TRP A 77 -14.27 -2.41 -4.15
N PRO A 78 -13.54 -3.53 -4.22
CA PRO A 78 -13.11 -4.04 -5.51
C PRO A 78 -14.29 -4.62 -6.29
N ASP A 79 -14.26 -4.48 -7.62
CA ASP A 79 -15.28 -4.94 -8.58
C ASP A 79 -15.71 -6.42 -8.35
N ALA A 80 -14.82 -7.23 -7.76
CA ALA A 80 -15.06 -8.65 -7.49
C ALA A 80 -15.84 -8.92 -6.19
N ALA A 81 -15.79 -8.00 -5.22
CA ALA A 81 -16.51 -8.05 -3.95
C ALA A 81 -17.77 -7.17 -3.95
N ASP A 82 -17.85 -6.23 -4.90
CA ASP A 82 -18.98 -5.33 -5.03
C ASP A 82 -20.16 -5.91 -5.84
N CYS A 83 -21.38 -5.75 -5.32
CA CYS A 83 -22.62 -6.12 -6.01
C CYS A 83 -23.10 -5.06 -7.01
N GLY A 84 -22.55 -3.84 -7.01
CA GLY A 84 -22.88 -2.76 -7.91
C GLY A 84 -21.67 -2.02 -8.53
N PRO A 85 -20.73 -2.70 -9.24
CA PRO A 85 -19.39 -2.18 -9.60
C PRO A 85 -19.35 -1.09 -10.68
N ASN A 86 -20.42 -0.33 -10.82
CA ASN A 86 -20.50 0.87 -11.65
C ASN A 86 -21.38 1.95 -10.97
N ASP A 87 -21.70 1.78 -9.69
CA ASP A 87 -22.61 2.61 -8.90
C ASP A 87 -22.08 2.72 -7.46
N PRO A 88 -21.38 3.81 -7.10
CA PRO A 88 -20.68 3.94 -5.81
C PRO A 88 -21.63 4.08 -4.62
N ASP A 89 -22.95 4.07 -4.83
CA ASP A 89 -23.95 4.00 -3.76
C ASP A 89 -24.33 2.54 -3.42
N ILE A 90 -23.99 1.57 -4.28
CA ILE A 90 -24.32 0.15 -4.15
C ILE A 90 -23.04 -0.65 -3.94
N HIS A 91 -22.68 -0.87 -2.68
CA HIS A 91 -21.48 -1.59 -2.31
C HIS A 91 -21.59 -2.21 -0.93
N PRO A 92 -20.77 -3.22 -0.59
CA PRO A 92 -20.83 -3.83 0.71
C PRO A 92 -20.75 -2.77 1.80
N CYS A 93 -21.66 -2.90 2.75
CA CYS A 93 -21.73 -2.02 3.89
C CYS A 93 -22.16 -0.57 3.65
N SER A 94 -22.64 -0.23 2.44
CA SER A 94 -23.14 1.10 2.08
C SER A 94 -24.04 1.71 3.15
N ASN A 95 -23.89 3.01 3.35
CA ASN A 95 -24.76 3.80 4.23
C ASN A 95 -25.99 4.36 3.48
N ALA A 96 -26.07 4.11 2.16
CA ALA A 96 -27.14 4.57 1.29
C ALA A 96 -28.40 3.70 1.40
N GLU A 97 -28.33 2.53 2.02
CA GLU A 97 -29.42 1.56 2.17
C GLU A 97 -30.73 2.20 2.69
N VAL A 98 -31.82 1.95 1.95
CA VAL A 98 -33.17 2.45 2.26
C VAL A 98 -34.16 1.30 2.28
N ALA A 99 -34.38 0.75 3.48
CA ALA A 99 -35.29 -0.36 3.70
C ALA A 99 -36.67 -0.20 3.02
N GLY A 100 -36.98 -1.15 2.14
CA GLY A 100 -38.23 -1.31 1.41
C GLY A 100 -38.31 -0.53 0.09
N ASP A 101 -37.19 -0.03 -0.43
CA ASP A 101 -37.15 0.66 -1.73
C ASP A 101 -36.92 -0.29 -2.93
N GLY A 102 -36.57 -1.55 -2.65
CA GLY A 102 -36.36 -2.62 -3.61
C GLY A 102 -34.93 -2.76 -4.13
N VAL A 103 -33.96 -2.04 -3.55
CA VAL A 103 -32.53 -2.10 -3.89
C VAL A 103 -31.74 -2.45 -2.64
N ASP A 104 -30.98 -3.54 -2.71
CA ASP A 104 -29.96 -3.90 -1.72
C ASP A 104 -28.70 -3.07 -2.03
N HIS A 105 -28.56 -1.92 -1.37
CA HIS A 105 -27.42 -1.02 -1.56
C HIS A 105 -26.18 -1.51 -0.81
N ASP A 106 -26.36 -2.33 0.23
CA ASP A 106 -25.27 -2.71 1.12
C ASP A 106 -24.74 -4.12 0.94
N CYS A 107 -25.21 -4.80 -0.10
CA CYS A 107 -24.85 -6.13 -0.54
C CYS A 107 -24.99 -7.19 0.57
N ASP A 108 -25.89 -7.00 1.55
CA ASP A 108 -26.15 -7.98 2.61
C ASP A 108 -27.14 -9.09 2.21
N GLY A 109 -27.77 -8.94 1.04
CA GLY A 109 -28.73 -9.87 0.46
C GLY A 109 -30.19 -9.58 0.81
N GLU A 110 -30.46 -8.52 1.58
CA GLU A 110 -31.79 -8.10 2.01
C GLU A 110 -32.00 -6.60 1.73
N ASP A 111 -33.21 -6.23 1.30
CA ASP A 111 -33.63 -4.81 1.22
C ASP A 111 -34.16 -4.40 2.60
N GLY A 112 -33.27 -3.93 3.47
CA GLY A 112 -33.53 -3.83 4.89
C GLY A 112 -32.47 -3.11 5.73
N ILE A 113 -32.78 -2.88 7.00
CA ILE A 113 -31.79 -2.32 7.92
C ILE A 113 -30.82 -3.43 8.31
N ARG A 114 -29.55 -3.25 7.97
CA ARG A 114 -28.46 -4.15 8.40
C ARG A 114 -28.50 -4.39 9.91
N THR A 115 -28.56 -5.66 10.29
CA THR A 115 -28.53 -6.07 11.71
C THR A 115 -27.20 -6.68 12.14
N GLU A 116 -26.38 -7.09 11.17
CA GLU A 116 -25.07 -7.67 11.41
C GLU A 116 -23.95 -6.63 11.21
N PRO A 117 -22.82 -6.75 11.91
CA PRO A 117 -21.68 -5.87 11.67
C PRO A 117 -21.17 -6.03 10.24
N CYS A 118 -20.82 -4.90 9.62
CA CYS A 118 -20.09 -4.88 8.37
C CYS A 118 -18.73 -5.58 8.52
N SER A 119 -18.41 -6.49 7.60
CA SER A 119 -17.07 -7.03 7.47
C SER A 119 -16.26 -6.16 6.51
N GLN A 120 -15.41 -5.28 7.03
CA GLN A 120 -14.43 -4.50 6.26
C GLN A 120 -13.18 -5.33 5.90
N ALA A 121 -13.28 -6.66 6.00
CA ALA A 121 -12.17 -7.55 5.75
C ALA A 121 -11.88 -7.60 4.25
N ASP A 122 -10.63 -7.35 3.90
CA ASP A 122 -10.07 -7.67 2.60
C ASP A 122 -10.28 -9.18 2.30
N PRO A 123 -10.93 -9.58 1.19
CA PRO A 123 -11.09 -10.98 0.81
C PRO A 123 -9.76 -11.73 0.63
N ASP A 124 -8.73 -11.04 0.16
CA ASP A 124 -7.37 -11.54 -0.01
C ASP A 124 -6.59 -11.54 1.32
N PHE A 125 -6.93 -10.64 2.26
CA PHE A 125 -6.29 -10.51 3.58
C PHE A 125 -7.27 -10.41 4.78
N PRO A 126 -8.04 -11.47 5.11
CA PRO A 126 -9.17 -11.36 6.04
C PRO A 126 -8.84 -11.24 7.55
N ASP A 127 -7.57 -11.35 7.95
CA ASP A 127 -7.14 -11.46 9.37
C ASP A 127 -6.36 -10.23 9.89
N VAL A 128 -6.52 -9.08 9.26
CA VAL A 128 -5.66 -7.91 9.50
C VAL A 128 -6.35 -6.84 10.33
N ALA A 129 -5.61 -6.26 11.29
CA ALA A 129 -6.10 -5.15 12.08
C ALA A 129 -6.19 -3.90 11.19
N PRO A 130 -7.12 -2.96 11.45
CA PRO A 130 -7.17 -1.72 10.70
C PRO A 130 -5.84 -0.99 10.82
N LEU A 131 -5.13 -0.89 9.70
CA LEU A 131 -3.92 -0.09 9.60
C LEU A 131 -4.35 1.37 9.47
N THR A 132 -3.62 2.26 10.14
CA THR A 132 -3.92 3.68 10.08
C THR A 132 -3.09 4.31 8.98
N CYS A 133 -3.47 4.15 7.71
CA CYS A 133 -2.92 5.01 6.69
C CYS A 133 -3.32 6.47 7.00
N ARG A 134 -2.57 7.43 6.47
CA ARG A 134 -2.99 8.84 6.51
C ARG A 134 -4.13 9.05 5.51
N VAL A 135 -5.37 9.04 6.01
CA VAL A 135 -6.60 9.37 5.26
C VAL A 135 -6.36 10.57 4.32
N GLY A 136 -6.47 10.33 3.02
CA GLY A 136 -6.32 11.36 1.97
C GLY A 136 -5.29 11.10 0.87
N GLN A 137 -4.80 9.87 0.70
CA GLN A 137 -3.95 9.46 -0.43
C GLN A 137 -4.69 8.60 -1.46
N GLU A 138 -5.97 8.91 -1.72
CA GLU A 138 -6.59 8.49 -2.99
C GLU A 138 -5.88 9.24 -4.13
N GLY A 139 -5.20 8.48 -4.99
CA GLY A 139 -4.21 8.95 -5.94
C GLY A 139 -4.62 10.12 -6.85
N GLY A 140 -3.62 10.90 -7.25
CA GLY A 140 -3.66 11.82 -8.39
C GLY A 140 -2.77 11.33 -9.53
#